data_AF-A0A9E3VX78-F1
#
_entry.id   AF-A0A9E3VX78-F1
#
_cell.length_a   1.000
_cell.length_b   1.000
_cell.length_c   1.000
_cell.angle_alpha   90.00
_cell.angle_beta   90.00
_cell.angle_gamma   90.00
#
_symmetry.space_group_name_H-M   'P 1'
#
loop_
_entity.id
_entity.type
_entity.pdbx_description
1 polymer ?
#
loop_
_entity_poly.entity_id
_entity_poly.type
_entity_poly.pdbx_seq_one_letter_code
_entity_poly.pdbx_strand_id
1 'polypeptide(L)'
;MSAREAVIREYAPGELLCRQGAAATRAYVLKAGSLRSVVVPDKVLIEADEARLRRGHDVTLYTQPGALIEIDGGLTGHYLTSLIAAETTIVAEFPVDTRAVMSMAQEDPGFGLSLARASARRLVAANKSLGSSQRLASRFLRDFQGLCSDFYNLIQRIGDDAQGEDDVLQSLSAAKRSWSYGVGETGGAGLTKNTRVLMARVVDDKNMVGKQHRLKAGDLLCRRGDPGDSVYLLVSGRLSVRIGGEQFGIVRPGEIVGEIGVLLGDEEPKRMADIQADEPSVVGVIPSGHFPKLVSENPKFLINLCRLMCLRVKSFEQLASESDDALRAVAARFTGEGARYTEDAQSLREALEIVAEEHGLPLQGEIEALGAMIERWNARRDELNGKLSAAAS
;
A
#
# COMPACT_ATOMS: atom_id res chain seq x y z
N MET A 1 -4.73 23.81 -24.88
CA MET A 1 -3.29 24.17 -24.71
C MET A 1 -2.83 24.97 -25.91
N SER A 2 -2.27 26.14 -25.69
CA SER A 2 -1.41 26.75 -26.71
C SER A 2 -0.08 25.99 -26.65
N ALA A 3 0.29 25.27 -27.72
CA ALA A 3 1.60 24.63 -27.85
C ALA A 3 2.79 25.64 -27.79
N ARG A 4 2.50 26.94 -27.66
CA ARG A 4 3.48 28.04 -27.70
C ARG A 4 4.31 28.19 -26.42
N GLU A 5 3.94 27.56 -25.31
CA GLU A 5 4.66 27.67 -24.02
C GLU A 5 5.35 26.38 -23.57
N ALA A 6 5.29 25.33 -24.39
CA ALA A 6 5.96 24.07 -24.08
C ALA A 6 7.48 24.21 -24.29
N VAL A 7 8.26 23.83 -23.28
CA VAL A 7 9.73 23.82 -23.33
C VAL A 7 10.19 22.37 -23.41
N ILE A 8 11.03 22.04 -24.39
CA ILE A 8 11.67 20.73 -24.46
C ILE A 8 12.93 20.77 -23.60
N ARG A 9 13.07 19.80 -22.69
CA ARG A 9 14.24 19.65 -21.84
C ARG A 9 14.72 18.20 -21.82
N GLU A 10 16.03 18.05 -21.74
CA GLU A 10 16.70 16.78 -21.49
C GLU A 10 17.13 16.71 -20.03
N TYR A 11 16.94 15.55 -19.41
CA TYR A 11 17.27 15.23 -18.03
C TYR A 11 18.26 14.07 -17.98
N ALA A 12 19.28 14.19 -17.15
CA ALA A 12 20.26 13.13 -16.95
C ALA A 12 19.69 11.99 -16.07
N PRO A 13 20.22 10.75 -16.16
CA PRO A 13 19.81 9.66 -15.28
C PRO A 13 19.90 10.04 -13.80
N GLY A 14 18.83 9.80 -13.05
CA GLY A 14 18.71 10.11 -11.63
C GLY A 14 18.29 11.56 -11.30
N GLU A 15 18.18 12.44 -12.30
CA GLU A 15 17.73 13.82 -12.11
C GLU A 15 16.25 13.88 -11.74
N LEU A 16 15.90 14.77 -10.80
CA LEU A 16 14.53 14.99 -10.35
C LEU A 16 13.86 16.06 -11.22
N LEU A 17 12.75 15.70 -11.84
CA LEU A 17 11.91 16.62 -12.61
C LEU A 17 10.96 17.39 -11.69
N CYS A 18 10.40 16.72 -10.69
CA CYS A 18 9.57 17.30 -9.65
C CYS A 18 9.71 16.57 -8.32
N ARG A 19 9.24 17.21 -7.25
CA ARG A 19 9.28 16.68 -5.89
C ARG A 19 7.87 16.51 -5.36
N GLN A 20 7.59 15.35 -4.79
CA GLN A 20 6.36 15.09 -4.04
C GLN A 20 6.12 16.21 -3.01
N GLY A 21 4.88 16.69 -2.93
CA GLY A 21 4.45 17.73 -2.00
C GLY A 21 4.86 19.16 -2.40
N ALA A 22 5.77 19.34 -3.35
CA ALA A 22 6.06 20.67 -3.89
C ALA A 22 4.89 21.18 -4.73
N ALA A 23 4.78 22.51 -4.86
CA ALA A 23 3.75 23.14 -5.68
C ALA A 23 3.83 22.65 -7.13
N ALA A 24 2.72 22.17 -7.66
CA ALA A 24 2.64 21.71 -9.03
C ALA A 24 2.51 22.90 -9.98
N THR A 25 3.54 23.13 -10.77
CA THR A 25 3.61 24.28 -11.70
C THR A 25 3.82 23.84 -13.14
N ARG A 26 4.22 22.58 -13.36
CA ARG A 26 4.46 21.99 -14.67
C ARG A 26 3.79 20.62 -14.75
N ALA A 27 3.40 20.25 -15.96
CA ALA A 27 3.12 18.87 -16.32
C ALA A 27 4.00 18.50 -17.54
N TYR A 28 4.15 17.20 -17.77
CA TYR A 28 5.18 16.67 -18.66
C TYR A 28 4.55 15.78 -19.73
N VAL A 29 5.09 15.86 -20.95
CA VAL A 29 4.87 14.85 -21.99
C VAL A 29 6.19 14.16 -22.27
N LEU A 30 6.25 12.85 -22.05
CA LEU A 30 7.44 12.05 -22.36
C LEU A 30 7.70 12.07 -23.88
N LYS A 31 8.93 12.38 -24.30
CA LYS A 31 9.33 12.37 -25.73
C LYS A 31 10.26 11.21 -26.04
N ALA A 32 11.24 10.95 -25.19
CA ALA A 32 12.18 9.83 -25.31
C ALA A 32 12.75 9.47 -23.94
N GLY A 33 13.24 8.23 -23.78
CA GLY A 33 13.75 7.72 -22.50
C GLY A 33 12.64 7.24 -21.58
N SER A 34 12.90 7.24 -20.27
CA SER A 34 11.97 6.72 -19.27
C SER A 34 12.02 7.48 -17.95
N LEU A 35 10.84 7.63 -17.34
CA LEU A 35 10.66 8.30 -16.05
C LEU A 35 10.07 7.33 -15.05
N ARG A 36 10.58 7.35 -13.82
CA ARG A 36 9.94 6.68 -12.70
C ARG A 36 9.28 7.71 -11.78
N SER A 37 8.07 7.43 -11.35
CA SER A 37 7.40 8.16 -10.28
C SER A 37 7.57 7.40 -8.97
N VAL A 38 7.92 8.12 -7.91
CA VAL A 38 8.18 7.55 -6.59
C VAL A 38 7.45 8.31 -5.49
N VAL A 39 7.07 7.59 -4.43
CA VAL A 39 6.36 8.15 -3.28
C VAL A 39 7.05 7.76 -1.98
N VAL A 40 7.21 8.74 -1.08
CA VAL A 40 7.59 8.53 0.32
C VAL A 40 6.40 8.79 1.24
N PRO A 41 6.35 8.18 2.44
CA PRO A 41 5.24 8.44 3.37
C PRO A 41 5.18 9.90 3.81
N ASP A 42 3.99 10.46 3.92
CA ASP A 42 3.76 11.87 4.29
C ASP A 42 4.41 12.21 5.64
N LYS A 43 4.47 11.25 6.57
CA LYS A 43 5.12 11.40 7.90
C LYS A 43 6.62 11.70 7.84
N VAL A 44 7.31 11.34 6.75
CA VAL A 44 8.74 11.63 6.55
C VAL A 44 9.00 12.61 5.41
N LEU A 45 7.96 13.05 4.69
CA LEU A 45 8.09 13.88 3.49
C LEU A 45 8.72 15.24 3.79
N ILE A 46 8.38 15.85 4.93
CA ILE A 46 8.87 17.19 5.32
C ILE A 46 10.41 17.20 5.45
N GLU A 47 10.99 16.12 5.96
CA GLU A 47 12.43 15.99 6.19
C GLU A 47 13.15 15.27 5.04
N ALA A 48 12.43 14.86 4.00
CA ALA A 48 12.98 14.06 2.92
C ALA A 48 13.90 14.89 2.01
N ASP A 49 15.20 14.59 2.06
CA ASP A 49 16.16 15.04 1.06
C ASP A 49 15.95 14.33 -0.29
N GLU A 50 16.66 14.77 -1.33
CA GLU A 50 16.54 14.15 -2.64
C GLU A 50 16.97 12.68 -2.66
N ALA A 51 17.92 12.30 -1.81
CA ALA A 51 18.38 10.92 -1.72
C ALA A 51 17.27 10.01 -1.17
N ARG A 52 16.50 10.48 -0.19
CA ARG A 52 15.32 9.78 0.34
C ARG A 52 14.21 9.69 -0.69
N LEU A 53 13.94 10.76 -1.43
CA LEU A 53 12.94 10.76 -2.51
C LEU A 53 13.32 9.74 -3.59
N ARG A 54 14.58 9.71 -4.04
CA ARG A 54 15.08 8.74 -5.03
C ARG A 54 14.98 7.28 -4.60
N ARG A 55 14.88 7.02 -3.29
CA ARG A 55 14.67 5.70 -2.69
C ARG A 55 13.22 5.47 -2.24
N GLY A 56 12.29 6.34 -2.66
CA GLY A 56 10.85 6.16 -2.42
C GLY A 56 10.32 4.89 -3.08
N HIS A 57 9.09 4.54 -2.73
CA HIS A 57 8.37 3.44 -3.36
C HIS A 57 8.08 3.78 -4.82
N ASP A 58 8.53 2.95 -5.75
CA ASP A 58 8.24 3.10 -7.18
C ASP A 58 6.75 2.86 -7.44
N VAL A 59 6.11 3.85 -8.07
CA VAL A 59 4.68 3.86 -8.37
C VAL A 59 4.43 3.47 -9.81
N THR A 60 5.13 4.10 -10.75
CA THR A 60 4.94 3.90 -12.20
C THR A 60 6.22 4.22 -12.94
N LEU A 61 6.61 3.31 -13.84
CA LEU A 61 7.64 3.54 -14.85
C LEU A 61 6.97 3.93 -16.18
N TYR A 62 7.16 5.17 -16.59
CA TYR A 62 6.69 5.72 -17.86
C TYR A 62 7.73 5.47 -18.94
N THR A 63 7.38 4.65 -19.93
CA THR A 63 8.25 4.32 -21.07
C THR A 63 7.64 4.69 -22.42
N GLN A 64 6.36 5.09 -22.45
CA GLN A 64 5.63 5.37 -23.69
C GLN A 64 5.78 6.84 -24.09
N PRO A 65 6.38 7.15 -25.25
CA PRO A 65 6.37 8.51 -25.80
C PRO A 65 4.93 9.02 -25.97
N GLY A 66 4.70 10.27 -25.60
CA GLY A 66 3.38 10.90 -25.58
C GLY A 66 2.63 10.75 -24.25
N ALA A 67 3.14 9.97 -23.29
CA ALA A 67 2.54 9.86 -21.96
C ALA A 67 2.48 11.24 -21.28
N LEU A 68 1.29 11.58 -20.76
CA LEU A 68 1.01 12.80 -20.01
C LEU A 68 1.18 12.53 -18.51
N ILE A 69 2.05 13.30 -17.86
CA ILE A 69 2.56 12.97 -16.53
C ILE A 69 2.44 14.21 -15.61
N GLU A 70 2.10 13.97 -14.33
CA GLU A 70 1.89 14.98 -13.28
C GLU A 70 0.83 16.06 -13.58
N ILE A 71 -0.09 15.82 -14.53
CA ILE A 71 -1.21 16.75 -14.79
C ILE A 71 -2.23 16.77 -13.64
N ASP A 72 -2.32 15.69 -12.88
CA ASP A 72 -3.06 15.56 -11.63
C ASP A 72 -2.55 16.54 -10.56
N GLY A 73 -1.25 16.87 -10.57
CA GLY A 73 -0.67 17.92 -9.73
C GLY A 73 -1.36 19.27 -9.92
N GLY A 74 -1.81 19.59 -11.14
CA GLY A 74 -2.60 20.79 -11.41
C GLY A 74 -3.93 20.80 -10.64
N LEU A 75 -4.60 19.66 -10.49
CA LEU A 75 -5.90 19.57 -9.79
C LEU A 75 -5.76 19.65 -8.27
N THR A 76 -4.67 19.15 -7.72
CA THR A 76 -4.38 19.08 -6.28
C THR A 76 -3.58 20.28 -5.78
N GLY A 77 -2.93 21.02 -6.69
CA GLY A 77 -2.03 22.13 -6.42
C GLY A 77 -0.61 21.70 -6.00
N HIS A 78 -0.34 20.41 -5.86
CA HIS A 78 0.94 19.86 -5.44
C HIS A 78 1.20 18.51 -6.11
N TYR A 79 2.46 18.21 -6.40
CA TYR A 79 2.83 16.92 -6.99
C TYR A 79 2.53 15.78 -6.00
N LEU A 80 1.86 14.74 -6.49
CA LEU A 80 1.53 13.56 -5.70
C LEU A 80 2.71 12.61 -5.57
N THR A 81 3.63 12.64 -6.54
CA THR A 81 4.84 11.82 -6.60
C THR A 81 6.06 12.69 -6.86
N SER A 82 7.25 12.14 -6.66
CA SER A 82 8.49 12.70 -7.24
C SER A 82 8.77 12.00 -8.56
N LEU A 83 9.13 12.76 -9.59
CA LEU A 83 9.40 12.22 -10.93
C LEU A 83 10.90 12.26 -11.20
N ILE A 84 11.47 11.12 -11.58
CA ILE A 84 12.92 10.93 -11.72
C ILE A 84 13.21 10.33 -13.09
N ALA A 85 14.20 10.86 -13.80
CA ALA A 85 14.75 10.25 -15.01
C ALA A 85 15.43 8.91 -14.68
N ALA A 86 14.92 7.80 -15.24
CA ALA A 86 15.52 6.48 -15.06
C ALA A 86 16.75 6.30 -15.97
N GLU A 87 16.73 6.96 -17.12
CA GLU A 87 17.83 7.09 -18.08
C GLU A 87 17.85 8.52 -18.66
N THR A 88 18.73 8.80 -19.62
CA THR A 88 18.69 10.09 -20.32
C THR A 88 17.33 10.28 -20.98
N THR A 89 16.59 11.30 -20.54
CA THR A 89 15.17 11.43 -20.83
C THR A 89 14.84 12.80 -21.38
N ILE A 90 14.06 12.84 -22.45
CA ILE A 90 13.59 14.07 -23.07
C ILE A 90 12.10 14.22 -22.79
N VAL A 91 11.71 15.38 -22.28
CA VAL A 91 10.32 15.73 -21.99
C VAL A 91 9.95 17.06 -22.64
N ALA A 92 8.66 17.23 -22.95
CA ALA A 92 8.09 18.55 -23.13
C ALA A 92 7.37 18.97 -21.86
N GLU A 93 7.80 20.07 -21.26
CA GLU A 93 7.22 20.67 -20.06
C GLU A 93 6.26 21.79 -20.43
N PHE A 94 5.10 21.84 -19.81
CA PHE A 94 4.13 22.92 -20.01
C PHE A 94 3.56 23.37 -18.67
N PRO A 95 3.22 24.67 -18.52
CA PRO A 95 2.68 25.17 -17.27
C PRO A 95 1.33 24.51 -16.96
N VAL A 96 1.12 24.20 -15.68
CA VAL A 96 -0.15 23.64 -15.19
C VAL A 96 -0.57 24.35 -13.91
N ASP A 97 -1.85 24.67 -13.82
CA ASP A 97 -2.49 25.12 -12.59
C ASP A 97 -3.93 24.57 -12.51
N THR A 98 -4.55 24.70 -11.33
CA THR A 98 -5.90 24.18 -11.08
C THR A 98 -6.94 24.78 -12.00
N ARG A 99 -6.84 26.08 -12.30
CA ARG A 99 -7.82 26.76 -13.16
C ARG A 99 -7.70 26.25 -14.60
N ALA A 100 -6.48 26.09 -15.11
CA ALA A 100 -6.21 25.61 -16.45
C ALA A 100 -6.75 24.19 -16.67
N VAL A 101 -6.45 23.25 -15.76
CA VAL A 101 -6.93 21.86 -15.87
C VAL A 101 -8.46 21.78 -15.76
N MET A 102 -9.06 22.59 -14.88
CA MET A 102 -10.51 22.68 -14.79
C MET A 102 -11.16 23.25 -16.04
N SER A 103 -10.62 24.33 -16.61
CA SER A 103 -11.13 24.94 -17.84
C SER A 103 -11.10 23.92 -18.97
N MET A 104 -9.99 23.18 -19.10
CA MET A 104 -9.85 22.11 -20.09
C MET A 104 -10.89 21.01 -19.90
N ALA A 105 -11.11 20.54 -18.67
CA ALA A 105 -12.13 19.53 -18.40
C ALA A 105 -13.57 20.05 -18.61
N GLN A 106 -13.78 21.37 -18.52
CA GLN A 106 -15.07 22.02 -18.81
C GLN A 106 -15.33 22.18 -20.29
N GLU A 107 -14.31 22.59 -21.05
CA GLU A 107 -14.38 22.82 -22.50
C GLU A 107 -14.39 21.50 -23.28
N ASP A 108 -13.64 20.51 -22.81
CA ASP A 108 -13.54 19.18 -23.40
C ASP A 108 -13.78 18.09 -22.34
N PRO A 109 -15.02 17.58 -22.23
CA PRO A 109 -15.33 16.47 -21.34
C PRO A 109 -14.56 15.19 -21.65
N GLY A 110 -14.10 15.00 -22.91
CA GLY A 110 -13.28 13.86 -23.32
C GLY A 110 -11.91 13.88 -22.67
N PHE A 111 -11.29 15.06 -22.56
CA PHE A 111 -10.05 15.26 -21.80
C PHE A 111 -10.23 14.90 -20.32
N GLY A 112 -11.27 15.43 -19.67
CA GLY A 112 -11.53 15.14 -18.26
C GLY A 112 -11.79 13.65 -18.00
N LEU A 113 -12.55 12.97 -18.87
CA LEU A 113 -12.80 11.53 -18.75
C LEU A 113 -11.51 10.72 -18.94
N SER A 114 -10.64 11.14 -19.87
CA SER A 114 -9.32 10.51 -20.08
C SER A 114 -8.43 10.63 -18.85
N LEU A 115 -8.45 11.80 -18.20
CA LEU A 115 -7.74 12.02 -16.94
C LEU A 115 -8.29 11.13 -15.82
N ALA A 116 -9.61 11.05 -15.64
CA ALA A 116 -10.23 10.18 -14.65
C ALA A 116 -9.87 8.69 -14.88
N ARG A 117 -9.84 8.23 -16.14
CA ARG A 117 -9.41 6.88 -16.50
C ARG A 117 -7.94 6.64 -16.19
N ALA A 118 -7.05 7.57 -16.52
CA ALA A 118 -5.62 7.46 -16.22
C ALA A 118 -5.39 7.31 -14.70
N SER A 119 -6.05 8.13 -13.88
CA SER A 119 -6.00 8.00 -12.42
C SER A 119 -6.61 6.68 -11.94
N ALA A 120 -7.72 6.21 -12.52
CA ALA A 120 -8.32 4.93 -12.17
C ALA A 120 -7.38 3.75 -12.46
N ARG A 121 -6.65 3.75 -13.60
CA ARG A 121 -5.64 2.72 -13.91
C ARG A 121 -4.51 2.71 -12.87
N ARG A 122 -3.98 3.90 -12.53
CA ARG A 122 -2.97 4.04 -11.46
C ARG A 122 -3.48 3.51 -10.12
N LEU A 123 -4.72 3.82 -9.76
CA LEU A 123 -5.35 3.32 -8.54
C LEU A 123 -5.47 1.79 -8.52
N VAL A 124 -5.85 1.17 -9.65
CA VAL A 124 -5.91 -0.29 -9.78
C VAL A 124 -4.53 -0.91 -9.61
N ALA A 125 -3.50 -0.34 -10.23
CA ALA A 125 -2.12 -0.78 -10.08
C ALA A 125 -1.63 -0.65 -8.62
N ALA A 126 -1.86 0.50 -7.99
CA ALA A 126 -1.51 0.74 -6.59
C ALA A 126 -2.22 -0.22 -5.63
N ASN A 127 -3.51 -0.50 -5.84
CA ASN A 127 -4.26 -1.49 -5.04
C ASN A 127 -3.70 -2.92 -5.19
N LYS A 128 -3.31 -3.32 -6.41
CA LYS A 128 -2.68 -4.63 -6.66
C LYS A 128 -1.35 -4.73 -5.90
N SER A 129 -0.50 -3.70 -5.98
CA SER A 129 0.79 -3.61 -5.28
C SER A 129 0.65 -3.61 -3.75
N LEU A 130 -0.22 -2.74 -3.22
CA LEU A 130 -0.49 -2.61 -1.78
C LEU A 130 -0.90 -3.95 -1.16
N GLY A 131 -1.81 -4.66 -1.83
CA GLY A 131 -2.30 -5.95 -1.35
C GLY A 131 -1.16 -6.95 -1.12
N SER A 132 -0.17 -7.03 -2.00
CA SER A 132 0.98 -7.92 -1.84
C SER A 132 1.90 -7.49 -0.68
N SER A 133 2.35 -6.23 -0.64
CA SER A 133 3.33 -5.77 0.34
C SER A 133 2.79 -5.84 1.77
N GLN A 134 1.54 -5.40 1.99
CA GLN A 134 0.93 -5.43 3.31
C GLN A 134 0.76 -6.88 3.82
N ARG A 135 0.27 -7.79 2.96
CA ARG A 135 0.14 -9.22 3.31
C ARG A 135 1.49 -9.86 3.61
N LEU A 136 2.53 -9.54 2.83
CA LEU A 136 3.88 -10.04 3.06
C LEU A 136 4.43 -9.54 4.39
N ALA A 137 4.36 -8.24 4.66
CA ALA A 137 4.84 -7.65 5.91
C ALA A 137 4.14 -8.27 7.13
N SER A 138 2.81 -8.35 7.13
CA SER A 138 2.06 -8.98 8.23
C SER A 138 2.34 -10.47 8.37
N ARG A 139 2.54 -11.20 7.27
CA ARG A 139 2.90 -12.63 7.30
C ARG A 139 4.28 -12.82 7.93
N PHE A 140 5.31 -12.15 7.42
CA PHE A 140 6.67 -12.29 7.94
C PHE A 140 6.77 -11.85 9.39
N LEU A 141 6.10 -10.75 9.76
CA LEU A 141 6.01 -10.32 11.15
C LEU A 141 5.48 -11.46 12.04
N ARG A 142 4.35 -12.07 11.67
CA ARG A 142 3.77 -13.19 12.43
C ARG A 142 4.69 -14.42 12.44
N ASP A 143 5.30 -14.77 11.32
CA ASP A 143 6.17 -15.95 11.23
C ASP A 143 7.41 -15.81 12.14
N PHE A 144 8.09 -14.66 12.09
CA PHE A 144 9.26 -14.42 12.94
C PHE A 144 8.89 -14.27 14.42
N GLN A 145 7.79 -13.58 14.73
CA GLN A 145 7.29 -13.50 16.10
C GLN A 145 6.91 -14.88 16.65
N GLY A 146 6.23 -15.70 15.84
CA GLY A 146 5.87 -17.06 16.21
C GLY A 146 7.09 -17.91 16.55
N LEU A 147 8.16 -17.83 15.76
CA LEU A 147 9.41 -18.54 16.06
C LEU A 147 10.06 -18.05 17.38
N CYS A 148 10.12 -16.75 17.63
CA CYS A 148 10.60 -16.22 18.91
C CYS A 148 9.74 -16.68 20.10
N SER A 149 8.42 -16.73 19.94
CA SER A 149 7.50 -17.24 20.96
C SER A 149 7.66 -18.75 21.19
N ASP A 150 7.83 -19.53 20.12
CA ASP A 150 8.11 -20.97 20.20
C ASP A 150 9.42 -21.23 20.97
N PHE A 151 10.47 -20.45 20.67
CA PHE A 151 11.75 -20.51 21.38
C PHE A 151 11.62 -20.17 22.87
N TYR A 152 10.90 -19.09 23.19
CA TYR A 152 10.60 -18.71 24.57
C TYR A 152 9.85 -19.81 25.34
N ASN A 153 8.79 -20.36 24.74
CA ASN A 153 7.97 -21.40 25.35
C ASN A 153 8.75 -22.71 25.55
N LEU A 154 9.64 -23.05 24.60
CA LEU A 154 10.52 -24.21 24.74
C LEU A 154 11.43 -24.07 25.96
N ILE A 155 12.05 -22.90 26.15
CA ILE A 155 12.91 -22.62 27.32
C ILE A 155 12.13 -22.67 28.63
N GLN A 156 10.89 -22.17 28.68
CA GLN A 156 10.05 -22.30 29.87
C GLN A 156 9.79 -23.77 30.19
N ARG A 157 9.34 -24.54 29.20
CA ARG A 157 9.02 -25.95 29.37
C ARG A 157 10.21 -26.77 29.84
N ILE A 158 11.40 -26.58 29.26
CA ILE A 158 12.63 -27.27 29.71
C ILE A 158 12.94 -26.89 31.17
N GLY A 159 12.78 -25.61 31.52
CA GLY A 159 13.01 -25.15 32.89
C GLY A 159 12.03 -25.74 33.90
N ASP A 160 10.77 -25.88 33.52
CA ASP A 160 9.72 -26.48 34.35
C ASP A 160 9.96 -28.00 34.53
N ASP A 161 10.38 -28.68 33.45
CA ASP A 161 10.62 -30.13 33.44
C ASP A 161 11.93 -30.52 34.16
N ALA A 162 12.91 -29.62 34.26
CA ALA A 162 14.21 -29.89 34.88
C ALA A 162 14.16 -30.15 36.40
N GLN A 163 13.04 -29.88 37.08
CA GLN A 163 12.82 -30.14 38.52
C GLN A 163 13.96 -29.69 39.49
N GLY A 164 14.81 -28.75 39.10
CA GLY A 164 15.93 -28.26 39.91
C GLY A 164 17.31 -28.84 39.57
N GLU A 165 17.48 -29.51 38.43
CA GLU A 165 18.81 -29.88 37.92
C GLU A 165 19.64 -28.62 37.56
N ASP A 166 20.65 -28.33 38.38
CA ASP A 166 21.46 -27.11 38.30
C ASP A 166 22.13 -26.93 36.93
N ASP A 167 22.61 -28.02 36.31
CA ASP A 167 23.31 -27.98 35.02
C ASP A 167 22.37 -27.61 33.84
N VAL A 168 21.13 -28.10 33.85
CA VAL A 168 20.09 -27.73 32.87
C VAL A 168 19.70 -26.27 33.07
N LEU A 169 19.47 -25.85 34.31
CA LEU A 169 19.12 -24.46 34.63
C LEU A 169 20.24 -23.48 34.26
N GLN A 170 21.51 -23.90 34.41
CA GLN A 170 22.68 -23.13 33.99
C GLN A 170 22.70 -22.96 32.47
N SER A 171 22.44 -24.02 31.70
CA SER A 171 22.34 -23.98 30.23
C SER A 171 21.23 -23.04 29.75
N LEU A 172 20.08 -23.01 30.43
CA LEU A 172 18.97 -22.09 30.10
C LEU A 172 19.28 -20.63 30.42
N SER A 173 20.19 -20.34 31.37
CA SER A 173 20.46 -18.98 31.84
C SER A 173 21.02 -18.04 30.75
N ALA A 174 21.80 -18.59 29.82
CA ALA A 174 22.31 -17.84 28.66
C ALA A 174 21.18 -17.58 27.66
N ALA A 175 20.36 -18.59 27.37
CA ALA A 175 19.23 -18.48 26.46
C ALA A 175 18.16 -17.48 26.96
N LYS A 176 17.89 -17.44 28.26
CA LYS A 176 16.96 -16.46 28.87
C LYS A 176 17.42 -15.00 28.76
N ARG A 177 18.71 -14.77 28.54
CA ARG A 177 19.31 -13.43 28.31
C ARG A 177 19.46 -13.09 26.83
N SER A 178 19.05 -14.00 25.94
CA SER A 178 19.21 -13.83 24.51
C SER A 178 18.18 -12.87 23.92
N TRP A 179 18.51 -12.32 22.75
CA TRP A 179 17.60 -11.44 22.04
C TRP A 179 16.31 -12.16 21.65
N SER A 180 16.43 -13.40 21.19
CA SER A 180 15.31 -14.23 20.72
C SER A 180 14.29 -14.50 21.82
N TYR A 181 14.78 -14.76 23.04
CA TYR A 181 13.94 -14.95 24.21
C TYR A 181 13.15 -13.68 24.57
N GLY A 182 13.81 -12.52 24.62
CA GLY A 182 13.15 -11.24 24.95
C GLY A 182 12.09 -10.82 23.91
N VAL A 183 12.33 -11.13 22.63
CA VAL A 183 11.32 -10.90 21.58
C VAL A 183 10.09 -11.81 21.78
N GLY A 184 10.31 -13.08 22.15
CA GLY A 184 9.23 -14.03 22.42
C GLY A 184 8.39 -13.66 23.65
N GLU A 185 9.05 -13.23 24.72
CA GLU A 185 8.42 -12.82 25.99
C GLU A 185 7.46 -11.63 25.83
N THR A 186 7.84 -10.65 25.01
CA THR A 186 7.05 -9.41 24.86
C THR A 186 5.84 -9.54 23.92
N GLY A 187 5.61 -10.74 23.33
CA GLY A 187 4.44 -11.03 22.51
C GLY A 187 4.30 -10.16 21.25
N GLY A 188 5.36 -9.45 20.84
CA GLY A 188 5.38 -8.76 19.56
C GLY A 188 4.39 -7.61 19.39
N ALA A 189 4.00 -6.92 20.47
CA ALA A 189 3.04 -5.83 20.39
C ALA A 189 3.52 -4.69 19.47
N GLY A 190 2.75 -4.44 18.42
CA GLY A 190 2.78 -3.19 17.66
C GLY A 190 3.33 -3.34 16.25
N LEU A 191 2.45 -3.63 15.29
CA LEU A 191 2.62 -3.28 13.87
C LEU A 191 1.33 -3.57 13.07
N THR A 192 0.16 -3.19 13.58
CA THR A 192 -1.05 -3.07 12.75
C THR A 192 -1.77 -1.79 13.13
N LYS A 193 -1.50 -0.72 12.36
CA LYS A 193 -2.38 0.44 12.35
C LYS A 193 -3.42 0.24 11.26
N ASN A 194 -4.68 0.43 11.62
CA ASN A 194 -5.78 0.56 10.67
C ASN A 194 -5.63 1.89 9.94
N THR A 195 -5.34 1.86 8.64
CA THR A 195 -5.31 3.09 7.85
C THR A 195 -6.63 3.27 7.10
N ARG A 196 -7.19 4.48 7.18
CA ARG A 196 -8.47 4.86 6.56
C ARG A 196 -8.18 5.68 5.30
N VAL A 197 -8.65 5.20 4.15
CA VAL A 197 -8.65 5.93 2.88
C VAL A 197 -9.65 7.09 2.95
N LEU A 198 -9.21 8.26 2.49
CA LEU A 198 -10.05 9.45 2.35
C LEU A 198 -11.01 9.25 1.17
N MET A 199 -12.28 9.49 1.43
CA MET A 199 -13.28 9.68 0.38
C MET A 199 -13.63 11.17 0.31
N ALA A 200 -13.96 11.66 -0.89
CA ALA A 200 -14.23 13.06 -1.14
C ALA A 200 -15.60 13.24 -1.79
N ARG A 201 -16.32 14.27 -1.33
CA ARG A 201 -17.66 14.61 -1.82
C ARG A 201 -17.59 14.99 -3.29
N VAL A 202 -18.41 14.34 -4.11
CA VAL A 202 -18.46 14.56 -5.58
C VAL A 202 -19.67 15.42 -5.97
N VAL A 203 -20.73 15.41 -5.15
CA VAL A 203 -21.99 16.12 -5.44
C VAL A 203 -22.50 16.88 -4.21
N ASP A 204 -22.93 18.12 -4.43
CA ASP A 204 -23.61 18.95 -3.43
C ASP A 204 -25.15 18.84 -3.50
N ASP A 205 -25.70 18.54 -4.68
CA ASP A 205 -27.14 18.50 -4.97
C ASP A 205 -27.71 17.06 -5.03
N LYS A 206 -28.79 16.79 -4.29
CA LYS A 206 -29.51 15.50 -4.27
C LYS A 206 -30.31 15.24 -5.56
N ASN A 207 -30.45 16.22 -6.45
CA ASN A 207 -31.23 16.13 -7.67
C ASN A 207 -30.55 15.32 -8.80
N MET A 208 -29.26 14.96 -8.67
CA MET A 208 -28.57 14.08 -9.64
C MET A 208 -28.93 12.60 -9.52
N VAL A 209 -29.85 12.24 -8.61
CA VAL A 209 -30.10 10.84 -8.25
C VAL A 209 -31.24 10.24 -9.08
N GLY A 210 -30.92 9.20 -9.85
CA GLY A 210 -31.90 8.32 -10.51
C GLY A 210 -32.64 7.40 -9.52
N LYS A 211 -32.85 6.13 -9.89
CA LYS A 211 -33.48 5.13 -9.00
C LYS A 211 -32.68 5.00 -7.70
N GLN A 212 -33.35 5.13 -6.56
CA GLN A 212 -32.76 4.95 -5.24
C GLN A 212 -32.87 3.49 -4.77
N HIS A 213 -31.86 3.03 -4.04
CA HIS A 213 -31.83 1.75 -3.36
C HIS A 213 -31.58 1.96 -1.86
N ARG A 214 -32.36 1.26 -1.02
CA ARG A 214 -32.27 1.36 0.44
C ARG A 214 -31.60 0.11 0.98
N LEU A 215 -30.63 0.30 1.87
CA LEU A 215 -29.84 -0.73 2.53
C LEU A 215 -30.11 -0.70 4.03
N LYS A 216 -30.15 -1.86 4.66
CA LYS A 216 -30.09 -2.02 6.12
C LYS A 216 -28.62 -2.06 6.55
N ALA A 217 -28.38 -1.84 7.83
CA ALA A 217 -27.05 -2.08 8.42
C ALA A 217 -26.65 -3.54 8.18
N GLY A 218 -25.42 -3.75 7.73
CA GLY A 218 -24.87 -5.05 7.39
C GLY A 218 -25.04 -5.47 5.92
N ASP A 219 -25.96 -4.85 5.17
CA ASP A 219 -26.20 -5.21 3.77
C ASP A 219 -24.97 -4.92 2.89
N LEU A 220 -24.66 -5.85 1.98
CA LEU A 220 -23.65 -5.65 0.96
C LEU A 220 -24.28 -4.96 -0.25
N LEU A 221 -23.77 -3.77 -0.60
CA LEU A 221 -24.13 -3.09 -1.84
C LEU A 221 -23.42 -3.71 -3.05
N CYS A 222 -22.16 -4.11 -2.88
CA CYS A 222 -21.35 -4.77 -3.90
C CYS A 222 -20.42 -5.78 -3.23
N ARG A 223 -20.17 -6.92 -3.88
CA ARG A 223 -19.11 -7.83 -3.50
C ARG A 223 -17.91 -7.67 -4.44
N ARG A 224 -16.71 -7.75 -3.90
CA ARG A 224 -15.47 -7.77 -4.67
C ARG A 224 -15.51 -8.91 -5.70
N GLY A 225 -15.13 -8.60 -6.94
CA GLY A 225 -15.14 -9.52 -8.06
C GLY A 225 -16.44 -9.55 -8.86
N ASP A 226 -17.55 -9.00 -8.34
CA ASP A 226 -18.80 -8.85 -9.09
C ASP A 226 -18.60 -7.93 -10.30
N PRO A 227 -19.47 -8.01 -11.33
CA PRO A 227 -19.49 -7.03 -12.41
C PRO A 227 -19.70 -5.58 -11.93
N GLY A 228 -18.93 -4.67 -12.53
CA GLY A 228 -18.90 -3.24 -12.29
C GLY A 228 -19.85 -2.47 -13.20
N ASP A 229 -21.15 -2.79 -13.18
CA ASP A 229 -22.14 -2.27 -14.15
C ASP A 229 -22.84 -0.97 -13.74
N SER A 230 -22.54 -0.43 -12.56
CA SER A 230 -23.23 0.74 -11.99
C SER A 230 -22.30 1.54 -11.06
N VAL A 231 -22.51 2.85 -11.02
CA VAL A 231 -21.93 3.77 -10.04
C VAL A 231 -22.98 4.11 -8.99
N TYR A 232 -22.56 4.21 -7.73
CA TYR A 232 -23.46 4.51 -6.62
C TYR A 232 -23.08 5.82 -5.95
N LEU A 233 -24.05 6.72 -5.76
CA LEU A 233 -23.90 7.94 -4.97
C LEU A 233 -24.55 7.72 -3.59
N LEU A 234 -23.80 7.87 -2.51
CA LEU A 234 -24.39 7.78 -1.17
C LEU A 234 -25.22 9.04 -0.89
N VAL A 235 -26.52 8.89 -0.67
CA VAL A 235 -27.45 10.01 -0.41
C VAL A 235 -27.59 10.28 1.08
N SER A 236 -27.67 9.22 1.89
CA SER A 236 -27.73 9.28 3.35
C SER A 236 -27.25 7.97 3.97
N GLY A 237 -26.79 8.03 5.21
CA GLY A 237 -26.21 6.89 5.92
C GLY A 237 -24.69 6.84 5.82
N ARG A 238 -24.13 5.64 5.93
CA ARG A 238 -22.69 5.37 5.96
C ARG A 238 -22.39 4.00 5.36
N LEU A 239 -21.43 3.96 4.45
CA LEU A 239 -20.90 2.70 3.91
C LEU A 239 -19.42 2.56 4.27
N SER A 240 -18.93 1.31 4.30
CA SER A 240 -17.52 0.98 4.38
C SER A 240 -17.04 0.30 3.11
N VAL A 241 -15.81 0.64 2.70
CA VAL A 241 -15.07 -0.08 1.66
C VAL A 241 -14.20 -1.11 2.36
N ARG A 242 -14.33 -2.39 2.01
CA ARG A 242 -13.63 -3.49 2.68
C ARG A 242 -12.85 -4.36 1.68
N ILE A 243 -11.65 -4.77 2.05
CA ILE A 243 -10.80 -5.67 1.25
C ILE A 243 -10.29 -6.77 2.18
N GLY A 244 -10.62 -8.03 1.90
CA GLY A 244 -10.20 -9.15 2.76
C GLY A 244 -10.81 -9.08 4.17
N GLY A 245 -12.00 -8.49 4.32
CA GLY A 245 -12.68 -8.33 5.60
C GLY A 245 -12.27 -7.10 6.40
N GLU A 246 -11.11 -6.50 6.12
CA GLU A 246 -10.66 -5.26 6.77
C GLU A 246 -11.32 -4.03 6.15
N GLN A 247 -11.61 -3.03 6.99
CA GLN A 247 -12.18 -1.76 6.56
C GLN A 247 -11.07 -0.83 6.07
N PHE A 248 -11.09 -0.52 4.78
CA PHE A 248 -10.13 0.37 4.12
C PHE A 248 -10.62 1.81 4.04
N GLY A 249 -11.92 2.05 3.98
CA GLY A 249 -12.45 3.41 3.81
C GLY A 249 -13.87 3.55 4.32
N ILE A 250 -14.29 4.80 4.52
CA ILE A 250 -15.68 5.17 4.85
C ILE A 250 -16.20 6.04 3.72
N VAL A 251 -17.35 5.66 3.18
CA VAL A 251 -18.14 6.46 2.24
C VAL A 251 -19.15 7.29 3.02
N ARG A 252 -19.16 8.59 2.77
CA ARG A 252 -20.04 9.60 3.35
C ARG A 252 -21.04 10.13 2.32
N PRO A 253 -22.17 10.69 2.78
CA PRO A 253 -23.15 11.29 1.86
C PRO A 253 -22.53 12.31 0.91
N GLY A 254 -22.91 12.23 -0.37
CA GLY A 254 -22.38 13.04 -1.47
C GLY A 254 -21.15 12.44 -2.16
N GLU A 255 -20.65 11.30 -1.70
CA GLU A 255 -19.52 10.58 -2.30
C GLU A 255 -20.01 9.42 -3.19
N ILE A 256 -19.21 9.08 -4.20
CA ILE A 256 -19.52 7.96 -5.10
C ILE A 256 -18.62 6.75 -4.86
N VAL A 257 -19.14 5.57 -5.17
CA VAL A 257 -18.39 4.31 -5.23
C VAL A 257 -18.79 3.47 -6.44
N GLY A 258 -17.91 2.55 -6.82
CA GLY A 258 -18.15 1.65 -7.93
C GLY A 258 -17.87 2.27 -9.31
N GLU A 259 -17.26 3.45 -9.35
CA GLU A 259 -16.91 4.16 -10.57
C GLU A 259 -15.73 3.56 -11.33
N ILE A 260 -14.77 2.90 -10.66
CA ILE A 260 -13.59 2.31 -11.32
C ILE A 260 -14.00 1.33 -12.44
N GLY A 261 -14.88 0.37 -12.13
CA GLY A 261 -15.30 -0.63 -13.11
C GLY A 261 -16.07 -0.04 -14.29
N VAL A 262 -16.81 1.05 -14.06
CA VAL A 262 -17.52 1.77 -15.13
C VAL A 262 -16.56 2.64 -15.95
N LEU A 263 -15.56 3.28 -15.32
CA LEU A 263 -14.58 4.13 -15.99
C LEU A 263 -13.65 3.33 -16.90
N LEU A 264 -13.17 2.19 -16.41
CA LEU A 264 -12.22 1.32 -17.11
C LEU A 264 -12.91 0.31 -18.03
N GLY A 265 -14.20 0.03 -17.81
CA GLY A 265 -14.98 -0.86 -18.67
C GLY A 265 -14.32 -2.23 -18.80
N ASP A 266 -14.11 -2.67 -20.05
CA ASP A 266 -13.53 -3.98 -20.36
C ASP A 266 -12.10 -4.18 -19.81
N GLU A 267 -11.36 -3.10 -19.52
CA GLU A 267 -10.01 -3.20 -18.94
C GLU A 267 -10.02 -3.72 -17.49
N GLU A 268 -11.04 -3.34 -16.70
CA GLU A 268 -11.20 -3.78 -15.32
C GLU A 268 -12.70 -3.81 -14.96
N PRO A 269 -13.46 -4.80 -15.46
CA PRO A 269 -14.91 -4.78 -15.39
C PRO A 269 -15.44 -5.20 -14.01
N LYS A 270 -14.58 -5.47 -13.03
CA LYS A 270 -14.95 -6.06 -11.74
C LYS A 270 -14.89 -5.05 -10.58
N ARG A 271 -15.68 -5.31 -9.54
CA ARG A 271 -15.61 -4.58 -8.27
C ARG A 271 -14.28 -4.86 -7.57
N MET A 272 -13.57 -3.80 -7.17
CA MET A 272 -12.26 -3.90 -6.55
C MET A 272 -12.30 -4.21 -5.04
N ALA A 273 -13.44 -3.98 -4.39
CA ALA A 273 -13.64 -4.10 -2.96
C ALA A 273 -15.10 -4.43 -2.63
N ASP A 274 -15.34 -4.96 -1.45
CA ASP A 274 -16.68 -5.08 -0.88
C ASP A 274 -17.15 -3.69 -0.43
N ILE A 275 -18.43 -3.40 -0.66
CA ILE A 275 -19.07 -2.18 -0.16
C ILE A 275 -20.22 -2.60 0.74
N GLN A 276 -20.14 -2.24 2.02
CA GLN A 276 -21.12 -2.64 3.03
C GLN A 276 -21.76 -1.41 3.68
N ALA A 277 -23.05 -1.49 3.98
CA ALA A 277 -23.73 -0.48 4.78
C ALA A 277 -23.41 -0.68 6.27
N ASP A 278 -22.82 0.34 6.90
CA ASP A 278 -22.54 0.33 8.33
C ASP A 278 -23.78 0.69 9.16
N GLU A 279 -24.70 1.45 8.55
CA GLU A 279 -25.98 1.88 9.11
C GLU A 279 -27.05 1.92 8.00
N PRO A 280 -28.36 2.04 8.32
CA PRO A 280 -29.40 2.18 7.30
C PRO A 280 -29.06 3.31 6.32
N SER A 281 -28.95 2.97 5.04
CA SER A 281 -28.37 3.84 4.02
C SER A 281 -29.24 3.93 2.77
N VAL A 282 -29.14 5.04 2.05
CA VAL A 282 -29.81 5.26 0.77
C VAL A 282 -28.76 5.61 -0.27
N VAL A 283 -28.74 4.86 -1.36
CA VAL A 283 -27.84 5.10 -2.49
C VAL A 283 -28.62 5.40 -3.76
N GLY A 284 -28.13 6.37 -4.52
CA GLY A 284 -28.53 6.59 -5.90
C GLY A 284 -27.79 5.64 -6.83
N VAL A 285 -28.50 5.01 -7.77
CA VAL A 285 -27.90 4.08 -8.74
C VAL A 285 -27.79 4.75 -10.10
N ILE A 286 -26.58 4.78 -10.66
CA ILE A 286 -26.28 5.28 -12.00
C ILE A 286 -25.77 4.11 -12.83
N PRO A 287 -26.59 3.54 -13.73
CA PRO A 287 -26.15 2.46 -14.62
C PRO A 287 -24.97 2.89 -15.51
N SER A 288 -24.06 1.97 -15.81
CA SER A 288 -22.85 2.23 -16.62
C SER A 288 -23.16 2.91 -17.95
N GLY A 289 -24.21 2.49 -18.65
CA GLY A 289 -24.64 3.09 -19.91
C GLY A 289 -25.08 4.56 -19.81
N HIS A 290 -25.48 5.03 -18.62
CA HIS A 290 -25.85 6.43 -18.39
C HIS A 290 -24.69 7.28 -17.86
N PHE A 291 -23.64 6.66 -17.33
CA PHE A 291 -22.54 7.37 -16.67
C PHE A 291 -21.74 8.27 -17.63
N PRO A 292 -21.33 7.85 -18.84
CA PRO A 292 -20.64 8.73 -19.78
C PRO A 292 -21.43 9.98 -20.12
N LYS A 293 -22.74 9.85 -20.35
CA LYS A 293 -23.64 10.96 -20.65
C LYS A 293 -23.74 11.93 -19.46
N LEU A 294 -23.91 11.40 -18.24
CA LEU A 294 -23.93 12.19 -17.01
C LEU A 294 -22.65 13.01 -16.86
N VAL A 295 -21.49 12.40 -17.08
CA VAL A 295 -20.18 13.04 -17.00
C VAL A 295 -20.03 14.12 -18.07
N SER A 296 -20.43 13.85 -19.32
CA SER A 296 -20.30 14.83 -20.41
C SER A 296 -21.24 16.02 -20.26
N GLU A 297 -22.43 15.84 -19.68
CA GLU A 297 -23.42 16.91 -19.49
C GLU A 297 -23.22 17.70 -18.19
N ASN A 298 -22.36 17.21 -17.27
CA ASN A 298 -22.11 17.85 -15.98
C ASN A 298 -20.61 18.08 -15.73
N PRO A 299 -20.01 19.15 -16.28
CA PRO A 299 -18.59 19.43 -16.11
C PRO A 299 -18.12 19.54 -14.65
N LYS A 300 -18.97 20.09 -13.77
CA LYS A 300 -18.67 20.15 -12.32
C LYS A 300 -18.53 18.76 -11.70
N PHE A 301 -19.40 17.83 -12.09
CA PHE A 301 -19.33 16.44 -11.65
C PHE A 301 -18.04 15.78 -12.14
N LEU A 302 -17.68 15.98 -13.41
CA LEU A 302 -16.46 15.45 -13.99
C LEU A 302 -15.20 15.95 -13.27
N ILE A 303 -15.11 17.26 -13.00
CA ILE A 303 -13.99 17.83 -12.25
C ILE A 303 -13.88 17.21 -10.85
N ASN A 304 -14.99 17.07 -10.15
CA ASN A 304 -15.02 16.47 -8.81
C ASN A 304 -14.64 14.98 -8.86
N LEU A 305 -15.05 14.26 -9.90
CA LEU A 305 -14.64 12.88 -10.16
C LEU A 305 -13.12 12.78 -10.36
N CYS A 306 -12.52 13.63 -11.20
CA CYS A 306 -11.08 13.65 -11.41
C CYS A 306 -10.33 13.91 -10.09
N ARG A 307 -10.77 14.90 -9.31
CA ARG A 307 -10.20 15.20 -7.99
C ARG A 307 -10.31 14.03 -7.02
N LEU A 308 -11.48 13.39 -6.96
CA LEU A 308 -11.68 12.20 -6.14
C LEU A 308 -10.70 11.09 -6.55
N MET A 309 -10.52 10.84 -7.84
CA MET A 309 -9.57 9.83 -8.32
C MET A 309 -8.14 10.18 -7.93
N CYS A 310 -7.71 11.43 -8.06
CA CYS A 310 -6.37 11.87 -7.65
C CYS A 310 -6.14 11.65 -6.14
N LEU A 311 -7.14 11.97 -5.29
CA LEU A 311 -7.05 11.76 -3.85
C LEU A 311 -7.01 10.28 -3.47
N ARG A 312 -7.74 9.43 -4.20
CA ARG A 312 -7.69 7.97 -4.02
C ARG A 312 -6.33 7.40 -4.42
N VAL A 313 -5.79 7.82 -5.57
CA VAL A 313 -4.45 7.45 -6.03
C VAL A 313 -3.42 7.81 -4.97
N LYS A 314 -3.39 9.07 -4.51
CA LYS A 314 -2.50 9.52 -3.42
C LYS A 314 -2.60 8.60 -2.20
N SER A 315 -3.82 8.33 -1.73
CA SER A 315 -4.03 7.52 -0.52
C SER A 315 -3.50 6.10 -0.68
N PHE A 316 -3.71 5.46 -1.83
CA PHE A 316 -3.24 4.09 -2.07
C PHE A 316 -1.73 4.02 -2.29
N GLU A 317 -1.13 5.00 -2.96
CA GLU A 317 0.32 5.09 -3.13
C GLU A 317 1.02 5.36 -1.78
N GLN A 318 0.44 6.19 -0.92
CA GLN A 318 0.90 6.39 0.46
C GLN A 318 0.86 5.09 1.26
N LEU A 319 -0.25 4.36 1.19
CA LEU A 319 -0.39 3.07 1.85
C LEU A 319 0.64 2.04 1.34
N ALA A 320 0.90 2.02 0.04
CA ALA A 320 1.85 1.10 -0.56
C ALA A 320 3.27 1.42 -0.09
N SER A 321 3.61 2.71 -0.09
CA SER A 321 4.88 3.22 0.44
C SER A 321 5.07 2.89 1.93
N GLU A 322 4.03 3.07 2.75
CA GLU A 322 4.04 2.69 4.17
C GLU A 322 4.19 1.18 4.38
N SER A 323 3.56 0.37 3.52
CA SER A 323 3.63 -1.09 3.60
C SER A 323 5.02 -1.62 3.22
N ASP A 324 5.67 -0.99 2.24
CA ASP A 324 7.05 -1.29 1.88
C ASP A 324 8.02 -0.90 3.00
N ASP A 325 7.82 0.28 3.61
CA ASP A 325 8.57 0.68 4.80
C ASP A 325 8.34 -0.30 5.97
N ALA A 326 7.11 -0.83 6.13
CA ALA A 326 6.81 -1.85 7.14
C ALA A 326 7.51 -3.17 6.84
N LEU A 327 7.56 -3.63 5.58
CA LEU A 327 8.30 -4.82 5.20
C LEU A 327 9.80 -4.66 5.46
N ARG A 328 10.37 -3.49 5.14
CA ARG A 328 11.76 -3.15 5.45
C ARG A 328 12.00 -3.08 6.96
N ALA A 329 11.05 -2.57 7.74
CA ALA A 329 11.14 -2.56 9.20
C ALA A 329 11.12 -3.97 9.80
N VAL A 330 10.32 -4.88 9.25
CA VAL A 330 10.35 -6.31 9.61
C VAL A 330 11.73 -6.88 9.32
N ALA A 331 12.29 -6.64 8.14
CA ALA A 331 13.64 -7.10 7.81
C ALA A 331 14.71 -6.51 8.73
N ALA A 332 14.72 -5.20 8.95
CA ALA A 332 15.66 -4.57 9.87
C ALA A 332 15.58 -5.15 11.29
N ARG A 333 14.37 -5.49 11.75
CA ARG A 333 14.14 -6.08 13.08
C ARG A 333 14.59 -7.53 13.18
N PHE A 334 14.29 -8.37 12.20
CA PHE A 334 14.46 -9.82 12.30
C PHE A 334 15.62 -10.38 11.47
N THR A 335 16.22 -9.58 10.59
CA THR A 335 17.33 -9.99 9.73
C THR A 335 18.49 -9.00 9.72
N GLY A 336 18.40 -7.91 10.50
CA GLY A 336 19.49 -6.95 10.68
C GLY A 336 20.56 -7.45 11.64
N GLU A 337 21.64 -6.68 11.80
CA GLU A 337 22.81 -7.05 12.61
C GLU A 337 22.49 -7.41 14.07
N GLY A 338 21.39 -6.88 14.63
CA GLY A 338 20.95 -7.16 15.99
C GLY A 338 20.11 -8.44 16.15
N ALA A 339 19.65 -9.06 15.06
CA ALA A 339 18.83 -10.27 15.12
C ALA A 339 19.72 -11.52 15.19
N ARG A 340 19.64 -12.26 16.30
CA ARG A 340 20.59 -13.33 16.66
C ARG A 340 19.95 -14.71 16.81
N TYR A 341 18.81 -14.94 16.17
CA TYR A 341 18.01 -16.16 16.40
C TYR A 341 18.75 -17.46 16.13
N THR A 342 19.45 -17.54 15.00
CA THR A 342 20.18 -18.75 14.64
C THR A 342 21.30 -19.02 15.64
N GLU A 343 22.03 -17.99 16.06
CA GLU A 343 23.08 -18.09 17.07
C GLU A 343 22.51 -18.47 18.44
N ASP A 344 21.46 -17.79 18.89
CA ASP A 344 20.81 -18.03 20.19
C ASP A 344 20.28 -19.46 20.30
N ALA A 345 19.59 -19.95 19.25
CA ALA A 345 19.04 -21.29 19.22
C ALA A 345 20.12 -22.37 19.09
N GLN A 346 21.17 -22.12 18.30
CA GLN A 346 22.28 -23.05 18.14
C GLN A 346 23.09 -23.17 19.44
N SER A 347 23.38 -22.05 20.12
CA SER A 347 24.08 -22.08 21.41
C SER A 347 23.30 -22.82 22.48
N LEU A 348 21.97 -22.65 22.55
CA LEU A 348 21.15 -23.44 23.47
C LEU A 348 21.17 -24.92 23.11
N ARG A 349 21.05 -25.24 21.81
CA ARG A 349 21.06 -26.62 21.33
C ARG A 349 22.36 -27.35 21.72
N GLU A 350 23.51 -26.74 21.47
CA GLU A 350 24.83 -27.29 21.84
C GLU A 350 24.96 -27.48 23.35
N ALA A 351 24.45 -26.54 24.15
CA ALA A 351 24.46 -26.66 25.61
C ALA A 351 23.58 -27.83 26.10
N LEU A 352 22.41 -28.05 25.48
CA LEU A 352 21.55 -29.19 25.82
C LEU A 352 22.12 -30.52 25.34
N GLU A 353 22.81 -30.56 24.20
CA GLU A 353 23.51 -31.77 23.70
C GLU A 353 24.58 -32.22 24.71
N ILE A 354 25.40 -31.29 25.22
CA ILE A 354 26.43 -31.59 26.24
C ILE A 354 25.79 -32.14 27.51
N VAL A 355 24.78 -31.45 28.05
CA VAL A 355 24.12 -31.85 29.30
C VAL A 355 23.38 -33.18 29.15
N ALA A 356 22.78 -33.45 27.99
CA ALA A 356 22.13 -34.72 27.70
C ALA A 356 23.13 -35.89 27.68
N GLU A 357 24.30 -35.69 27.05
CA GLU A 357 25.36 -36.70 26.99
C GLU A 357 26.01 -36.97 28.35
N GLU A 358 26.31 -35.92 29.12
CA GLU A 358 26.99 -36.03 30.41
C GLU A 358 26.10 -36.65 31.50
N HIS A 359 24.80 -36.35 31.50
CA HIS A 359 23.87 -36.73 32.57
C HIS A 359 22.81 -37.77 32.16
N GLY A 360 22.77 -38.18 30.89
CA GLY A 360 21.83 -39.19 30.40
C GLY A 360 20.37 -38.70 30.37
N LEU A 361 20.16 -37.40 30.15
CA LEU A 361 18.84 -36.77 30.20
C LEU A 361 18.08 -36.91 28.87
N PRO A 362 16.74 -37.07 28.90
CA PRO A 362 15.93 -37.31 27.71
C PRO A 362 15.58 -36.02 26.93
N LEU A 363 16.60 -35.20 26.57
CA LEU A 363 16.43 -33.89 25.91
C LEU A 363 16.41 -33.95 24.37
N GLN A 364 16.38 -35.15 23.79
CA GLN A 364 16.48 -35.35 22.33
C GLN A 364 15.38 -34.59 21.56
N GLY A 365 14.15 -34.56 22.10
CA GLY A 365 13.04 -33.85 21.47
C GLY A 365 13.23 -32.33 21.42
N GLU A 366 13.78 -31.75 22.48
CA GLU A 366 14.10 -30.33 22.60
C GLU A 366 15.22 -29.93 21.62
N ILE A 367 16.26 -30.75 21.53
CA ILE A 367 17.40 -30.57 20.61
C ILE A 367 16.92 -30.61 19.16
N GLU A 368 16.10 -31.59 18.80
CA GLU A 368 15.48 -31.70 17.47
C GLU A 368 14.56 -30.52 17.18
N ALA A 369 13.77 -30.08 18.16
CA ALA A 369 12.90 -28.91 18.02
C ALA A 369 13.69 -27.63 17.73
N LEU A 370 14.83 -27.41 18.41
CA LEU A 370 15.72 -26.28 18.15
C LEU A 370 16.30 -26.32 16.73
N GLY A 371 16.74 -27.50 16.27
CA GLY A 371 17.18 -27.70 14.89
C GLY A 371 16.10 -27.31 13.87
N ALA A 372 14.87 -27.81 14.05
CA ALA A 372 13.74 -27.51 13.18
C ALA A 372 13.32 -26.02 13.24
N MET A 373 13.51 -25.35 14.37
CA MET A 373 13.28 -23.90 14.50
C MET A 373 14.33 -23.09 13.71
N ILE A 374 15.61 -23.48 13.78
CA ILE A 374 16.71 -22.84 13.05
C ILE A 374 16.48 -22.94 11.53
N GLU A 375 16.13 -24.13 11.04
CA GLU A 375 15.82 -24.33 9.62
C GLU A 375 14.66 -23.45 9.15
N ARG A 376 13.56 -23.41 9.92
CA ARG A 376 12.40 -22.56 9.62
C ARG A 376 12.76 -21.07 9.62
N TRP A 377 13.57 -20.62 10.56
CA TRP A 377 14.05 -19.24 10.62
C TRP A 377 14.86 -18.87 9.39
N ASN A 378 15.87 -19.67 9.06
CA ASN A 378 16.74 -19.42 7.91
C ASN A 378 15.95 -19.42 6.60
N ALA A 379 15.03 -20.37 6.41
CA ALA A 379 14.17 -20.42 5.23
C ALA A 379 13.30 -19.14 5.10
N ARG A 380 12.74 -18.63 6.21
CA ARG A 380 11.95 -17.39 6.20
C ARG A 380 12.79 -16.15 5.98
N ARG A 381 14.01 -16.11 6.53
CA ARG A 381 14.98 -15.04 6.29
C ARG A 381 15.36 -14.97 4.82
N ASP A 382 15.67 -16.11 4.20
CA ASP A 382 16.05 -16.17 2.79
C ASP A 382 14.87 -15.81 1.88
N GLU A 383 13.65 -16.22 2.23
CA GLU A 383 12.43 -15.81 1.53
C GLU A 383 12.23 -14.29 1.61
N LEU A 384 12.38 -13.67 2.79
CA LEU A 384 12.24 -12.22 2.97
C LEU A 384 13.32 -11.45 2.19
N ASN A 385 14.57 -11.87 2.27
CA ASN A 385 15.68 -11.26 1.53
C ASN A 385 15.47 -11.34 0.01
N GLY A 386 14.97 -12.48 -0.48
CA GLY A 386 14.61 -12.66 -1.89
C GLY A 386 13.46 -11.74 -2.34
N LYS A 387 12.51 -11.41 -1.46
CA LYS A 387 11.44 -10.43 -1.77
C LYS A 387 11.98 -9.00 -1.81
N LEU A 388 12.91 -8.65 -0.94
CA LEU A 388 13.50 -7.32 -0.91
C LEU A 388 14.45 -7.07 -2.09
N SER A 389 15.22 -8.08 -2.52
CA SER A 389 16.09 -7.94 -3.68
C SER A 389 15.30 -7.80 -4.99
N ALA A 390 14.21 -8.56 -5.15
CA ALA A 390 13.31 -8.43 -6.29
C ALA A 390 12.59 -7.07 -6.37
N ALA A 391 12.39 -6.40 -5.22
CA ALA A 391 11.82 -5.05 -5.17
C ALA A 391 12.85 -3.93 -5.43
N ALA A 392 14.15 -4.24 -5.40
CA ALA A 392 15.24 -3.30 -5.67
C ALA A 392 15.82 -3.43 -7.10
N SER A 393 15.33 -4.42 -7.86
CA SER A 393 15.67 -4.71 -9.26
C SER A 393 14.66 -4.04 -10.18
#